data_AF-A0A7W1E2F5-F1
#
_entry.id   AF-A0A7W1E2F5-F1
#
_cell.length_a   1.000
_cell.length_b   1.000
_cell.length_c   1.000
_cell.angle_alpha   90.00
_cell.angle_beta   90.00
_cell.angle_gamma   90.00
#
_symmetry.space_group_name_H-M   'P 1'
#
loop_
_entity.id
_entity.type
_entity.pdbx_description
1 polymer ?
#
loop_
_entity_poly.entity_id
_entity_poly.type
_entity_poly.pdbx_seq_one_letter_code
_entity_poly.pdbx_strand_id
1 'polypeptide(L)' 'MLQAFAGGRLFGEQFGTGSPWAVALHGWGRTHTDFAAVLRGLDAVAFDLPGFGATPPPAIAWGSPDYAEAVAAAISAPA' A
#
# COMPACT_ATOMS: atom_id res chain seq x y z
N MET A 1 -11.19 -4.81 2.26
CA MET A 1 -10.84 -6.18 1.79
C MET A 1 -9.46 -6.12 1.19
N LEU A 2 -8.64 -7.17 1.35
CA LEU A 2 -7.31 -7.23 0.74
C LEU A 2 -7.41 -7.22 -0.80
N GLN A 3 -6.58 -6.41 -1.44
CA GLN A 3 -6.51 -6.21 -2.88
C GLN A 3 -5.05 -6.20 -3.36
N ALA A 4 -4.87 -6.51 -4.65
CA ALA A 4 -3.59 -6.47 -5.33
C ALA A 4 -3.48 -5.21 -6.20
N PHE A 5 -2.32 -4.58 -6.19
CA PHE A 5 -1.98 -3.36 -6.91
C PHE A 5 -0.71 -3.56 -7.75
N ALA A 6 -0.51 -2.69 -8.74
CA ALA A 6 0.65 -2.71 -9.63
C ALA A 6 0.93 -4.09 -10.27
N GLY A 7 -0.12 -4.82 -10.64
CA GLY A 7 -0.01 -6.18 -11.19
C GLY A 7 0.37 -7.25 -10.17
N GLY A 8 -0.02 -7.08 -8.89
CA GLY A 8 0.28 -8.03 -7.82
C GLY A 8 1.62 -7.81 -7.11
N ARG A 9 2.28 -6.67 -7.35
CA ARG A 9 3.54 -6.32 -6.70
C ARG A 9 3.35 -5.69 -5.31
N LEU A 10 2.17 -5.12 -5.05
CA LEU A 10 1.79 -4.58 -3.76
C LEU A 10 0.41 -5.11 -3.38
N PHE A 11 0.23 -5.37 -2.09
CA PHE A 11 -1.06 -5.72 -1.50
C PHE A 11 -1.47 -4.63 -0.51
N GLY A 12 -2.76 -4.54 -0.24
CA GLY A 12 -3.31 -3.55 0.68
C GLY A 12 -4.82 -3.52 0.64
N GLU A 13 -5.40 -2.43 1.13
CA GLU A 13 -6.85 -2.23 1.14
C GLU A 13 -7.19 -0.84 0.59
N GLN A 14 -8.14 -0.80 -0.34
CA GLN A 14 -8.80 0.43 -0.75
C GLN A 14 -10.00 0.73 0.17
N PHE A 15 -10.11 1.99 0.55
CA PHE A 15 -11.20 2.55 1.33
C PHE A 15 -12.01 3.50 0.44
N GLY A 16 -13.31 3.62 0.75
CA GLY A 16 -14.22 4.42 -0.05
C GLY A 16 -14.62 3.76 -1.36
N THR A 17 -15.28 4.51 -2.23
CA THR A 17 -15.78 4.04 -3.54
C THR A 17 -15.38 4.94 -4.69
N GLY A 18 -14.82 6.12 -4.40
CA GLY A 18 -14.31 7.06 -5.38
C GLY A 18 -12.84 6.79 -5.74
N SER A 19 -12.29 7.71 -6.54
CA SER A 19 -10.87 7.69 -6.89
C SER A 19 -10.04 8.01 -5.65
N PRO A 20 -9.11 7.13 -5.22
CA PRO A 20 -8.28 7.41 -4.06
C PRO A 20 -7.45 8.69 -4.22
N TRP A 21 -7.42 9.53 -3.19
CA TRP A 21 -6.59 10.75 -3.16
C TRP A 21 -5.56 10.75 -2.03
N ALA A 22 -5.65 9.79 -1.11
CA ALA A 22 -4.72 9.62 -0.01
C ALA A 22 -4.10 8.21 -0.01
N VAL A 23 -2.84 8.13 0.39
CA VAL A 23 -2.09 6.89 0.57
C VAL A 23 -1.59 6.81 2.00
N ALA A 24 -1.85 5.69 2.68
CA ALA A 24 -1.35 5.43 4.02
C ALA A 24 -0.26 4.36 4.00
N LEU A 25 0.89 4.67 4.61
CA LEU A 25 2.06 3.79 4.68
C LEU A 25 2.38 3.51 6.15
N HIS A 26 2.45 2.24 6.50
CA HIS A 26 2.64 1.82 7.89
C HIS A 26 4.11 1.92 8.31
N GLY A 27 4.37 1.93 9.62
CA GLY A 27 5.73 1.81 10.17
C GLY A 27 6.27 0.36 10.12
N TRP A 28 7.54 0.15 10.43
CA TRP A 28 8.14 -1.19 10.38
C TRP A 28 7.43 -2.21 11.28
N GLY A 29 7.24 -3.43 10.77
CA GLY A 29 6.57 -4.53 11.49
C GLY A 29 5.05 -4.37 11.61
N ARG A 30 4.47 -3.40 10.90
CA ARG A 30 3.03 -3.13 10.84
C ARG A 30 2.44 -3.53 9.49
N THR A 31 1.15 -3.27 9.30
CA THR A 31 0.39 -3.57 8.07
C THR A 31 -0.62 -2.46 7.78
N HIS A 32 -1.26 -2.51 6.61
CA HIS A 32 -2.34 -1.61 6.20
C HIS A 32 -3.48 -1.51 7.22
N THR A 33 -3.73 -2.56 8.00
CA THR A 33 -4.86 -2.64 8.95
C THR A 33 -4.83 -1.58 10.04
N ASP A 34 -3.65 -1.03 10.36
CA ASP A 34 -3.49 0.06 11.35
C ASP A 34 -4.30 1.30 11.00
N PHE A 35 -4.55 1.52 9.71
CA PHE A 35 -5.21 2.72 9.22
C PHE A 35 -6.72 2.57 9.07
N ALA A 36 -7.29 1.38 9.27
CA ALA A 36 -8.70 1.10 8.99
C ALA A 36 -9.67 2.05 9.73
N ALA A 37 -9.32 2.46 10.96
CA ALA A 37 -10.14 3.40 11.73
C ALA A 37 -10.07 4.83 11.16
N VAL A 38 -8.88 5.30 10.77
CA VAL A 38 -8.67 6.69 10.34
C VAL A 38 -9.03 6.94 8.87
N LEU A 39 -9.01 5.90 8.04
CA LEU A 39 -9.40 5.99 6.62
C LEU A 39 -10.89 5.77 6.39
N ARG A 40 -11.67 5.51 7.45
CA ARG A 40 -13.12 5.30 7.34
C ARG A 40 -13.78 6.54 6.71
N GLY A 41 -14.43 6.33 5.57
CA GLY A 41 -15.16 7.39 4.85
C GLY A 41 -14.28 8.25 3.93
N LEU A 42 -13.00 7.90 3.76
CA LEU A 42 -12.11 8.53 2.78
C LEU A 42 -11.93 7.61 1.57
N ASP A 43 -11.79 8.22 0.39
CA ASP A 43 -11.28 7.52 -0.78
C ASP A 43 -9.75 7.46 -0.67
N ALA A 44 -9.24 6.31 -0.25
CA ALA A 44 -7.82 6.13 0.11
C ALA A 44 -7.34 4.71 -0.16
N VAL A 45 -6.02 4.52 -0.16
CA VAL A 45 -5.39 3.20 -0.17
C VAL A 45 -4.39 3.09 0.97
N ALA A 46 -4.44 1.99 1.72
CA ALA A 46 -3.39 1.63 2.67
C ALA A 46 -2.63 0.43 2.11
N PHE A 47 -1.32 0.57 1.93
CA PHE A 47 -0.46 -0.49 1.40
C PHE A 47 0.24 -1.27 2.50
N ASP A 48 0.43 -2.56 2.27
CA ASP A 48 1.47 -3.35 2.92
C ASP A 48 2.78 -3.14 2.15
N LEU A 49 3.78 -2.56 2.81
CA LEU A 49 5.11 -2.38 2.21
C LEU A 49 5.77 -3.75 1.96
N PRO A 50 6.61 -3.91 0.92
CA PRO A 50 7.26 -5.19 0.62
C PRO A 50 8.00 -5.79 1.83
N GLY A 51 7.68 -7.05 2.14
CA GLY A 51 8.18 -7.75 3.33
C GLY A 51 7.34 -7.61 4.59
N PHE A 52 6.20 -6.92 4.49
CA PHE A 52 5.24 -6.75 5.57
C PHE A 52 3.84 -7.14 5.12
N GLY A 53 2.97 -7.45 6.08
CA GLY A 53 1.59 -7.85 5.84
C GLY A 53 1.48 -8.94 4.79
N ALA A 54 0.69 -8.69 3.74
CA ALA A 54 0.47 -9.62 2.65
C ALA A 54 1.44 -9.44 1.46
N THR A 55 2.26 -8.38 1.45
CA THR A 55 3.20 -8.14 0.35
C THR A 55 4.49 -8.95 0.56
N PRO A 56 4.88 -9.80 -0.41
CA PRO A 56 6.12 -10.58 -0.31
C PRO A 56 7.36 -9.70 -0.07
N PRO A 57 8.40 -10.23 0.61
CA PRO A 57 9.65 -9.52 0.76
C PRO A 57 10.33 -9.28 -0.59
N PRO A 58 11.05 -8.16 -0.74
CA PRO A 58 11.85 -7.93 -1.93
C PRO A 58 12.98 -8.98 -2.04
N ALA A 59 13.41 -9.24 -3.27
CA ALA A 59 14.46 -10.25 -3.55
C ALA A 59 15.83 -9.88 -2.97
N ILE A 60 16.06 -8.58 -2.70
CA ILE A 60 17.27 -8.05 -2.08
C ILE A 60 16.86 -7.08 -0.96
N ALA A 61 17.80 -6.78 -0.05
CA ALA A 61 17.59 -5.78 0.97
C ALA A 61 17.33 -4.40 0.33
N TRP A 62 16.31 -3.70 0.84
CA TRP A 62 15.89 -2.39 0.37
C TRP A 62 16.19 -1.30 1.40
N GLY A 63 16.54 -0.12 0.90
CA GLY A 63 16.48 1.14 1.65
C GLY A 63 15.16 1.88 1.39
N SER A 64 14.92 2.97 2.13
CA SER A 64 13.72 3.80 1.96
C SER A 64 13.45 4.26 0.52
N PRO A 65 14.45 4.59 -0.33
CA PRO A 65 14.20 4.95 -1.72
C PRO A 65 13.52 3.84 -2.54
N ASP A 66 13.93 2.58 -2.34
CA ASP A 66 13.36 1.44 -3.07
C ASP A 66 11.86 1.25 -2.72
N TYR A 67 11.51 1.42 -1.44
CA TYR A 67 10.10 1.41 -0.99
C TYR A 67 9.30 2.55 -1.64
N ALA A 68 9.88 3.75 -1.71
CA ALA A 68 9.22 4.90 -2.31
C ALA A 68 8.95 4.69 -3.80
N GLU A 69 9.90 4.13 -4.55
CA GLU A 69 9.72 3.78 -5.96
C GLU A 69 8.62 2.73 -6.17
N ALA A 70 8.57 1.69 -5.33
CA ALA A 70 7.54 0.68 -5.38
C ALA A 70 6.13 1.26 -5.17
N VAL A 71 5.98 2.15 -4.19
CA VAL A 71 4.71 2.86 -3.92
C VAL A 71 4.38 3.80 -5.08
N ALA A 72 5.34 4.60 -5.55
CA ALA A 72 5.15 5.53 -6.66
C ALA A 72 4.66 4.82 -7.92
N ALA A 73 5.23 3.67 -8.25
CA ALA A 73 4.82 2.85 -9.38
C ALA A 73 3.37 2.34 -9.27
N ALA A 74 2.88 2.07 -8.06
CA ALA A 74 1.50 1.62 -7.84
C ALA A 74 0.47 2.75 -7.96
N ILE A 75 0.83 3.96 -7.56
CA ILE A 75 -0.09 5.10 -7.57
C ILE A 75 -0.02 5.93 -8.86
N SER A 76 1.02 5.72 -9.67
CA SER A 76 1.17 6.38 -10.99
C SER A 76 0.61 5.54 -12.14
N ALA A 77 0.19 4.30 -11.87
CA ALA A 77 -0.44 3.47 -12.89
C ALA A 77 -1.78 4.09 -13.31
N PRO A 78 -2.09 4.20 -14.62
CA PRO A 78 -3.41 4.62 -15.04
C PRO A 78 -4.46 3.65 -14.48
N ALA A 79 -5.58 4.23 -14.01
CA ALA A 79 -6.70 3.50 -13.41
C ALA A 79 -7.34 2.51 -14.38
#